data_AF-A0A0S4WV31-F1
#
_entry.id   AF-A0A0S4WV31-F1
#
_cell.length_a   1.000
_cell.length_b   1.000
_cell.length_c   1.000
_cell.angle_alpha   90.00
_cell.angle_beta   90.00
_cell.angle_gamma   90.00
#
_symmetry.space_group_name_H-M   'P 1'
#
loop_
_entity.id
_entity.type
_entity.pdbx_description
1 polymer ?
#
loop_
_entity_poly.entity_id
_entity_poly.type
_entity_poly.pdbx_seq_one_letter_code
_entity_poly.pdbx_strand_id
1 'polypeptide(L)'
;MFAIRAARSGLVALLLPLLVALPVHAQSFRVQCPTSTITHNPNSNFPGGIKCQQISGGDGYSTMADGVQTYMFSFGPLSGLADIRNGLPGTQPASIFNTLGNPYTDTTFNGAVGLTPDPDSVPPNQIDGHVDPRPIMDIGVMNGNIPAPLMAIDEDDEFFLTLTNVGMIMRPDLFERHTVHFHGYPNASSFYDGVPDASVAINIGGSFTYYYLAPDAGTYFWHCHITPPEHLQMGMVGQIYVRPRQDRVPAGASLYTALVGQQADLRTACGTTDVLCSTPLPPTNAVKRLNNKNGTPTLYAYNDGDGSTAYDVEYPIQIHGFDPNFHFIGMTFNPEPFTDMKDKYFMLNGRSYPDTITPGPMTTPSSDGALHYSQPLPTVINIPAGGKALLRISNLDVTEYQTLASLGIPMHVIGINARLLRDMAGGDMTYYANSITLGGGESLDVLLDASDTSSYPRGSTFYLYTPNLDHLSNDAENFGGLMTEVHICGAVDPATKQCTP
;
A
#
# COMPACT_ATOMS: atom_id res chain seq x y z
N MET A 1 -12.36 22.16 82.31
CA MET A 1 -12.57 20.96 83.15
C MET A 1 -13.56 20.06 82.45
N PHE A 2 -13.14 18.81 82.25
CA PHE A 2 -13.88 17.62 81.84
C PHE A 2 -14.53 17.53 80.45
N ALA A 3 -14.02 16.53 79.72
CA ALA A 3 -14.48 16.00 78.46
C ALA A 3 -15.52 14.89 78.68
N ILE A 4 -16.37 14.61 77.68
CA ILE A 4 -16.25 13.45 76.77
C ILE A 4 -17.50 13.41 75.86
N ARG A 5 -17.24 13.12 74.59
CA ARG A 5 -18.17 12.99 73.47
C ARG A 5 -19.05 11.74 73.56
N ALA A 6 -20.33 11.87 73.22
CA ALA A 6 -21.11 10.83 72.53
C ALA A 6 -22.39 11.44 71.93
N ALA A 7 -22.45 11.53 70.60
CA ALA A 7 -23.62 11.66 69.70
C ALA A 7 -23.05 12.10 68.33
N ARG A 8 -23.43 11.60 67.14
CA ARG A 8 -24.75 11.34 66.54
C ARG A 8 -24.53 10.33 65.41
N SER A 9 -25.28 9.23 65.30
CA SER A 9 -26.61 9.11 64.65
C SER A 9 -26.59 9.46 63.16
N GLY A 10 -26.91 8.47 62.31
CA GLY A 10 -27.28 8.71 60.91
C GLY A 10 -27.35 7.42 60.09
N LEU A 11 -28.56 6.95 59.85
CA LEU A 11 -28.91 5.93 58.85
C LEU A 11 -28.10 6.10 57.56
N VAL A 12 -27.45 5.04 57.09
CA VAL A 12 -27.19 4.85 55.66
C VAL A 12 -27.66 3.45 55.29
N ALA A 13 -28.71 3.43 54.50
CA ALA A 13 -29.30 2.23 53.92
C ALA A 13 -28.24 1.47 53.11
N LEU A 14 -28.16 0.17 53.36
CA LEU A 14 -27.44 -0.80 52.54
C LEU A 14 -28.18 -0.94 51.19
N LEU A 15 -27.99 0.04 50.29
CA LEU A 15 -28.30 -0.08 48.88
C LEU A 15 -27.10 -0.76 48.21
N LEU A 16 -27.13 -2.09 48.20
CA LEU A 16 -26.33 -2.89 47.28
C LEU A 16 -26.78 -2.47 45.86
N PRO A 17 -25.93 -1.87 45.01
CA PRO A 17 -26.31 -1.70 43.63
C PRO A 17 -26.32 -3.12 43.05
N LEU A 18 -27.51 -3.58 42.68
CA LEU A 18 -27.68 -4.69 41.77
C LEU A 18 -26.94 -4.26 40.49
N LEU A 19 -25.67 -4.67 40.34
CA LEU A 19 -24.95 -4.61 39.08
C LEU A 19 -25.77 -5.47 38.11
N VAL A 20 -26.68 -4.82 37.38
CA VAL A 20 -27.18 -5.36 36.14
C VAL A 20 -25.94 -5.49 35.27
N ALA A 21 -25.43 -6.72 35.13
CA ALA A 21 -24.50 -7.05 34.07
C ALA A 21 -25.25 -6.79 32.77
N LEU A 22 -25.12 -5.57 32.24
CA LEU A 22 -25.43 -5.34 30.85
C LEU A 22 -24.46 -6.23 30.08
N PRO A 23 -24.94 -7.05 29.13
CA PRO A 23 -24.04 -7.73 28.22
C PRO A 23 -23.25 -6.65 27.49
N VAL A 24 -21.97 -6.51 27.85
CA VAL A 24 -21.03 -5.70 27.08
C VAL A 24 -20.77 -6.50 25.81
N HIS A 25 -21.49 -6.18 24.74
CA HIS A 25 -21.20 -6.67 23.40
C HIS A 25 -20.00 -5.90 22.86
N ALA A 26 -18.82 -6.11 23.45
CA ALA A 26 -17.58 -5.66 22.86
C ALA A 26 -17.27 -6.62 21.71
N GLN A 27 -17.77 -6.32 20.51
CA GLN A 27 -17.20 -6.94 19.32
C GLN A 27 -15.77 -6.45 19.18
N SER A 28 -14.84 -7.37 19.35
CA SER A 28 -13.41 -7.11 19.28
C SER A 28 -12.99 -6.75 17.85
N PHE A 29 -13.67 -7.33 16.85
CA PHE A 29 -13.49 -7.03 15.43
C PHE A 29 -14.75 -6.42 14.80
N ARG A 30 -14.54 -5.45 13.93
CA ARG A 30 -15.53 -4.78 13.08
C ARG A 30 -14.85 -4.28 11.81
N VAL A 31 -15.44 -4.56 10.66
CA VAL A 31 -14.88 -4.22 9.34
C VAL A 31 -15.86 -3.34 8.59
N GLN A 32 -15.47 -2.12 8.23
CA GLN A 32 -16.42 -1.15 7.70
C GLN A 32 -16.11 -0.79 6.25
N CYS A 33 -17.15 -0.83 5.42
CA CYS A 33 -17.12 -0.31 4.06
C CYS A 33 -18.51 0.22 3.68
N PRO A 34 -18.75 1.54 3.77
CA PRO A 34 -20.06 2.09 3.46
C PRO A 34 -20.41 1.90 1.98
N THR A 35 -21.69 1.67 1.69
CA THR A 35 -22.21 1.63 0.31
C THR A 35 -22.54 3.01 -0.24
N SER A 36 -22.62 4.01 0.63
CA SER A 36 -22.81 5.42 0.30
C SER A 36 -22.26 6.31 1.41
N THR A 37 -21.80 7.50 1.05
CA THR A 37 -21.35 8.55 1.98
C THR A 37 -22.01 9.89 1.62
N ILE A 38 -21.67 10.95 2.34
CA ILE A 38 -22.15 12.30 2.02
C ILE A 38 -21.61 12.77 0.65
N THR A 39 -20.38 12.40 0.31
CA THR A 39 -19.70 12.75 -0.95
C THR A 39 -20.07 11.79 -2.08
N HIS A 40 -20.29 10.51 -1.80
CA HIS A 40 -20.67 9.48 -2.78
C HIS A 40 -22.04 8.88 -2.45
N ASN A 41 -23.09 9.59 -2.85
CA ASN A 41 -24.47 9.10 -2.80
C ASN A 41 -25.13 9.25 -4.18
N PRO A 42 -26.30 8.62 -4.42
CA PRO A 42 -26.96 8.66 -5.74
C PRO A 42 -27.33 10.05 -6.26
N ASN A 43 -27.33 11.08 -5.40
CA ASN A 43 -27.62 12.46 -5.76
C ASN A 43 -26.36 13.35 -5.85
N SER A 44 -25.17 12.78 -5.61
CA SER A 44 -23.91 13.49 -5.67
C SER A 44 -23.28 13.38 -7.05
N ASN A 45 -22.69 14.50 -7.51
CA ASN A 45 -21.87 14.56 -8.72
C ASN A 45 -20.36 14.60 -8.39
N PHE A 46 -19.97 14.30 -7.14
CA PHE A 46 -18.56 14.25 -6.77
C PHE A 46 -17.86 13.15 -7.58
N PRO A 47 -16.70 13.43 -8.18
CA PRO A 47 -15.90 12.41 -8.87
C PRO A 47 -15.37 11.36 -7.89
N GLY A 48 -14.99 10.19 -8.40
CA GLY A 48 -14.48 9.08 -7.58
C GLY A 48 -15.56 8.09 -7.16
N GLY A 49 -15.19 7.19 -6.26
CA GLY A 49 -16.08 6.24 -5.62
C GLY A 49 -15.58 5.81 -4.24
N ILE A 50 -16.24 4.80 -3.66
CA ILE A 50 -15.84 4.24 -2.36
C ILE A 50 -14.99 3.00 -2.61
N LYS A 51 -13.77 3.00 -2.07
CA LYS A 51 -12.82 1.89 -2.06
C LYS A 51 -12.62 1.40 -0.64
N CYS A 52 -12.43 0.09 -0.49
CA CYS A 52 -12.27 -0.55 0.79
C CYS A 52 -11.22 -1.65 0.73
N GLN A 53 -10.51 -1.85 1.85
CA GLN A 53 -9.60 -2.97 2.02
C GLN A 53 -9.52 -3.37 3.50
N GLN A 54 -9.30 -4.65 3.75
CA GLN A 54 -9.05 -5.20 5.08
C GLN A 54 -7.67 -5.88 5.07
N ILE A 55 -6.88 -5.60 6.12
CA ILE A 55 -5.57 -6.20 6.35
C ILE A 55 -5.47 -6.70 7.78
N SER A 56 -4.63 -7.71 8.00
CA SER A 56 -4.20 -8.13 9.34
C SER A 56 -2.88 -7.44 9.72
N GLY A 57 -2.66 -7.23 11.01
CA GLY A 57 -1.32 -7.02 11.57
C GLY A 57 -0.97 -8.20 12.46
N GLY A 58 0.17 -8.85 12.20
CA GLY A 58 0.62 -10.04 12.91
C GLY A 58 2.04 -10.42 12.48
N ASP A 59 2.38 -11.69 12.59
CA ASP A 59 3.68 -12.23 12.21
C ASP A 59 3.64 -13.08 10.94
N GLY A 60 4.83 -13.49 10.49
CA GLY A 60 5.01 -14.34 9.32
C GLY A 60 6.46 -14.73 9.12
N TYR A 61 6.76 -15.28 7.95
CA TYR A 61 8.10 -15.59 7.50
C TYR A 61 8.33 -15.09 6.07
N SER A 62 9.58 -14.84 5.72
CA SER A 62 10.04 -14.75 4.33
C SER A 62 11.14 -15.79 4.12
N THR A 63 11.21 -16.37 2.93
CA THR A 63 12.39 -17.13 2.50
C THR A 63 13.18 -16.25 1.55
N MET A 64 14.40 -15.91 1.94
CA MET A 64 15.32 -15.12 1.14
C MET A 64 15.86 -15.95 -0.04
N ALA A 65 16.46 -15.27 -1.02
CA ALA A 65 16.87 -15.90 -2.28
C ALA A 65 17.98 -16.97 -2.13
N ASP A 66 18.74 -16.94 -1.04
CA ASP A 66 19.71 -17.99 -0.65
C ASP A 66 19.06 -19.17 0.10
N GLY A 67 17.73 -19.13 0.30
CA GLY A 67 16.93 -20.12 1.02
C GLY A 67 16.86 -19.90 2.53
N VAL A 68 17.50 -18.85 3.08
CA VAL A 68 17.42 -18.55 4.52
C VAL A 68 16.01 -18.07 4.86
N GLN A 69 15.44 -18.64 5.90
CA GLN A 69 14.15 -18.21 6.42
C GLN A 69 14.32 -17.10 7.46
N THR A 70 13.58 -16.02 7.27
CA THR A 70 13.63 -14.80 8.07
C THR A 70 12.26 -14.55 8.68
N TYR A 71 12.20 -14.44 10.01
CA TYR A 71 10.98 -14.10 10.76
C TYR A 71 10.57 -12.65 10.54
N MET A 72 9.27 -12.34 10.51
CA MET A 72 8.77 -10.97 10.28
C MET A 72 7.57 -10.61 11.16
N PHE A 73 7.42 -9.31 11.41
CA PHE A 73 6.17 -8.67 11.81
C PHE A 73 5.66 -7.93 10.59
N SER A 74 4.46 -8.24 10.12
CA SER A 74 4.02 -7.71 8.85
C SER A 74 2.51 -7.64 8.73
N PHE A 75 2.06 -7.02 7.63
CA PHE A 75 0.66 -6.95 7.29
C PHE A 75 0.29 -8.07 6.31
N GLY A 76 -0.82 -8.74 6.59
CA GLY A 76 -1.39 -9.77 5.72
C GLY A 76 -2.68 -9.32 5.05
N PRO A 77 -3.05 -9.87 3.89
CA PRO A 77 -4.30 -9.51 3.23
C PRO A 77 -5.51 -10.22 3.86
N LEU A 78 -6.60 -9.48 4.08
CA LEU A 78 -7.90 -10.00 4.53
C LEU A 78 -9.05 -9.61 3.59
N SER A 79 -8.74 -9.05 2.43
CA SER A 79 -9.69 -8.81 1.34
C SER A 79 -8.94 -8.73 0.02
N GLY A 80 -9.65 -8.73 -1.12
CA GLY A 80 -9.02 -8.62 -2.44
C GLY A 80 -8.07 -9.77 -2.76
N LEU A 81 -8.28 -10.95 -2.15
CA LEU A 81 -7.33 -12.07 -2.16
C LEU A 81 -7.09 -12.64 -3.56
N ALA A 82 -8.12 -12.69 -4.41
CA ALA A 82 -7.99 -13.15 -5.78
C ALA A 82 -7.25 -12.13 -6.65
N ASP A 83 -7.50 -10.84 -6.45
CA ASP A 83 -6.80 -9.77 -7.17
C ASP A 83 -5.32 -9.73 -6.79
N ILE A 84 -5.02 -9.77 -5.49
CA ILE A 84 -3.65 -9.83 -4.98
C ILE A 84 -2.92 -11.02 -5.59
N ARG A 85 -3.51 -12.24 -5.57
CA ARG A 85 -2.91 -13.43 -6.18
C ARG A 85 -2.51 -13.25 -7.64
N ASN A 86 -3.24 -12.41 -8.38
CA ASN A 86 -2.99 -12.09 -9.78
C ASN A 86 -2.06 -10.88 -9.97
N GLY A 87 -1.42 -10.37 -8.90
CA GLY A 87 -0.55 -9.20 -8.95
C GLY A 87 -1.30 -7.88 -9.10
N LEU A 88 -2.57 -7.83 -8.70
CA LEU A 88 -3.38 -6.61 -8.71
C LEU A 88 -3.50 -6.02 -7.30
N PRO A 89 -3.77 -4.71 -7.17
CA PRO A 89 -4.03 -4.08 -5.87
C PRO A 89 -5.20 -4.73 -5.12
N GLY A 90 -5.10 -4.81 -3.79
CA GLY A 90 -6.11 -5.44 -2.94
C GLY A 90 -7.34 -4.56 -2.63
N THR A 91 -7.35 -3.31 -3.12
CA THR A 91 -8.43 -2.35 -2.93
C THR A 91 -9.66 -2.73 -3.75
N GLN A 92 -10.83 -2.79 -3.11
CA GLN A 92 -12.07 -3.23 -3.75
C GLN A 92 -13.15 -2.15 -3.70
N PRO A 93 -14.05 -2.06 -4.70
CA PRO A 93 -15.26 -1.26 -4.57
C PRO A 93 -16.17 -1.85 -3.49
N ALA A 94 -16.98 -1.01 -2.85
CA ALA A 94 -17.90 -1.44 -1.79
C ALA A 94 -18.83 -2.59 -2.20
N SER A 95 -19.20 -2.68 -3.48
CA SER A 95 -20.04 -3.76 -4.01
C SER A 95 -19.38 -5.14 -4.02
N ILE A 96 -18.05 -5.20 -4.06
CA ILE A 96 -17.27 -6.45 -3.99
C ILE A 96 -16.84 -6.70 -2.55
N PHE A 97 -16.35 -5.66 -1.87
CA PHE A 97 -15.87 -5.77 -0.49
C PHE A 97 -16.93 -6.33 0.46
N ASN A 98 -18.18 -5.88 0.34
CA ASN A 98 -19.30 -6.30 1.19
C ASN A 98 -19.97 -7.63 0.78
N THR A 99 -19.31 -8.43 -0.07
CA THR A 99 -19.81 -9.76 -0.45
C THR A 99 -19.44 -10.80 0.60
N LEU A 100 -20.39 -11.66 0.97
CA LEU A 100 -20.15 -12.78 1.86
C LEU A 100 -19.48 -13.93 1.09
N GLY A 101 -18.49 -14.56 1.69
CA GLY A 101 -17.84 -15.74 1.10
C GLY A 101 -16.81 -16.36 2.04
N ASN A 102 -16.22 -17.47 1.58
CA ASN A 102 -15.18 -18.18 2.29
C ASN A 102 -13.99 -18.43 1.35
N PRO A 103 -12.85 -17.74 1.55
CA PRO A 103 -11.69 -17.86 0.66
C PRO A 103 -10.99 -19.23 0.75
N TYR A 104 -11.27 -20.07 1.76
CA TYR A 104 -10.77 -21.45 1.79
C TYR A 104 -11.42 -22.32 0.71
N THR A 105 -12.67 -22.03 0.35
CA THR A 105 -13.43 -22.81 -0.64
C THR A 105 -13.57 -22.11 -1.98
N ASP A 106 -13.35 -20.79 -2.03
CA ASP A 106 -13.46 -19.97 -3.23
C ASP A 106 -12.18 -19.16 -3.46
N THR A 107 -11.38 -19.60 -4.43
CA THR A 107 -10.13 -18.95 -4.81
C THR A 107 -10.32 -17.63 -5.57
N THR A 108 -11.55 -17.29 -5.94
CA THR A 108 -11.92 -16.06 -6.65
C THR A 108 -12.51 -15.00 -5.72
N PHE A 109 -12.56 -15.27 -4.42
CA PHE A 109 -13.13 -14.37 -3.43
C PHE A 109 -12.29 -13.11 -3.21
N ASN A 110 -12.92 -11.94 -3.33
CA ASN A 110 -12.33 -10.62 -3.10
C ASN A 110 -12.99 -9.83 -1.97
N GLY A 111 -14.10 -10.31 -1.40
CA GLY A 111 -14.76 -9.65 -0.27
C GLY A 111 -13.90 -9.61 0.99
N ALA A 112 -14.35 -8.88 2.01
CA ALA A 112 -13.68 -8.85 3.30
C ALA A 112 -13.88 -10.17 4.06
N VAL A 113 -12.79 -10.69 4.62
CA VAL A 113 -12.77 -11.93 5.37
C VAL A 113 -13.50 -11.75 6.69
N GLY A 114 -14.39 -12.69 6.99
CA GLY A 114 -15.13 -12.75 8.24
C GLY A 114 -16.41 -11.92 8.26
N LEU A 115 -16.78 -11.19 7.20
CA LEU A 115 -18.07 -10.51 7.15
C LEU A 115 -19.22 -11.51 7.40
N THR A 116 -20.16 -11.12 8.24
CA THR A 116 -21.39 -11.87 8.50
C THR A 116 -22.54 -10.90 8.69
N PRO A 117 -23.79 -11.26 8.36
CA PRO A 117 -24.92 -10.39 8.63
C PRO A 117 -25.07 -10.12 10.13
N ASP A 118 -25.37 -8.87 10.47
CA ASP A 118 -25.66 -8.49 11.85
C ASP A 118 -26.99 -9.15 12.29
N PRO A 119 -26.95 -10.01 13.33
CA PRO A 119 -28.14 -10.70 13.82
C PRO A 119 -29.20 -9.74 14.37
N ASP A 120 -28.81 -8.53 14.78
CA ASP A 120 -29.69 -7.52 15.37
C ASP A 120 -30.12 -6.45 14.36
N SER A 121 -29.69 -6.56 13.10
CA SER A 121 -29.98 -5.56 12.08
C SER A 121 -31.46 -5.48 11.73
N VAL A 122 -31.92 -4.25 11.47
CA VAL A 122 -33.26 -3.96 10.96
C VAL A 122 -33.11 -3.05 9.72
N PRO A 123 -33.45 -3.53 8.50
CA PRO A 123 -34.01 -4.85 8.18
C PRO A 123 -33.07 -6.02 8.50
N PRO A 124 -33.54 -7.26 8.71
CA PRO A 124 -32.66 -8.40 8.99
C PRO A 124 -31.60 -8.64 7.90
N ASN A 125 -30.49 -9.25 8.30
CA ASN A 125 -29.37 -9.66 7.46
C ASN A 125 -28.60 -8.51 6.77
N GLN A 126 -28.46 -7.34 7.39
CA GLN A 126 -27.57 -6.30 6.85
C GLN A 126 -26.11 -6.64 7.09
N ILE A 127 -25.27 -6.25 6.13
CA ILE A 127 -23.81 -6.17 6.31
C ILE A 127 -23.50 -4.74 6.78
N ASP A 128 -23.29 -4.57 8.07
CA ASP A 128 -23.00 -3.27 8.70
C ASP A 128 -21.62 -3.22 9.37
N GLY A 129 -20.81 -4.23 9.09
CA GLY A 129 -19.47 -4.45 9.59
C GLY A 129 -19.34 -5.45 10.73
N HIS A 130 -20.43 -6.11 11.12
CA HIS A 130 -20.38 -7.30 11.96
C HIS A 130 -19.54 -8.41 11.30
N VAL A 131 -18.74 -9.11 12.11
CA VAL A 131 -17.85 -10.19 11.62
C VAL A 131 -17.86 -11.41 12.52
N ASP A 132 -17.58 -12.57 11.92
CA ASP A 132 -17.07 -13.77 12.58
C ASP A 132 -15.53 -13.65 12.69
N PRO A 133 -14.97 -13.56 13.93
CA PRO A 133 -13.53 -13.50 14.13
C PRO A 133 -12.76 -14.72 13.65
N ARG A 134 -13.39 -15.89 13.55
CA ARG A 134 -12.66 -17.13 13.26
C ARG A 134 -11.97 -17.11 11.89
N PRO A 135 -12.66 -16.85 10.76
CA PRO A 135 -12.00 -16.74 9.46
C PRO A 135 -10.89 -15.68 9.41
N ILE A 136 -11.04 -14.59 10.16
CA ILE A 136 -10.03 -13.53 10.27
C ILE A 136 -8.76 -14.08 10.92
N MET A 137 -8.89 -14.81 12.02
CA MET A 137 -7.76 -15.42 12.74
C MET A 137 -7.12 -16.55 11.93
N ASP A 138 -7.94 -17.44 11.34
CA ASP A 138 -7.46 -18.60 10.59
C ASP A 138 -6.64 -18.16 9.35
N ILE A 139 -6.93 -16.98 8.77
CA ILE A 139 -6.26 -16.45 7.57
C ILE A 139 -5.20 -15.41 7.89
N GLY A 140 -5.43 -14.57 8.90
CA GLY A 140 -4.59 -13.41 9.17
C GLY A 140 -3.31 -13.74 9.94
N VAL A 141 -3.33 -14.78 10.78
CA VAL A 141 -2.19 -15.22 11.58
C VAL A 141 -1.15 -15.91 10.69
N MET A 142 0.13 -15.66 10.93
CA MET A 142 1.26 -16.18 10.13
C MET A 142 1.26 -15.79 8.64
N ASN A 143 0.40 -14.85 8.24
CA ASN A 143 0.19 -14.46 6.84
C ASN A 143 0.75 -13.06 6.53
N GLY A 144 1.76 -12.62 7.28
CA GLY A 144 2.50 -11.38 7.00
C GLY A 144 3.20 -11.42 5.63
N ASN A 145 3.21 -10.29 4.92
CA ASN A 145 3.82 -10.18 3.59
C ASN A 145 4.76 -8.98 3.49
N ILE A 146 5.92 -9.17 2.89
CA ILE A 146 6.83 -8.07 2.52
C ILE A 146 6.91 -7.93 0.99
N PRO A 147 6.61 -6.75 0.43
CA PRO A 147 5.75 -5.70 0.95
C PRO A 147 4.39 -6.20 1.41
N ALA A 148 3.77 -5.43 2.28
CA ALA A 148 2.36 -5.56 2.60
C ALA A 148 1.50 -5.45 1.32
N PRO A 149 0.24 -5.91 1.34
CA PRO A 149 -0.65 -5.88 0.18
C PRO A 149 -0.67 -4.52 -0.53
N LEU A 150 -0.36 -4.53 -1.82
CA LEU A 150 -0.38 -3.33 -2.66
C LEU A 150 -1.77 -2.70 -2.65
N MET A 151 -1.81 -1.38 -2.53
CA MET A 151 -3.04 -0.61 -2.62
C MET A 151 -2.98 0.34 -3.83
N ALA A 152 -4.11 0.52 -4.50
CA ALA A 152 -4.25 1.54 -5.52
C ALA A 152 -5.65 2.13 -5.50
N ILE A 153 -5.74 3.44 -5.56
CA ILE A 153 -7.00 4.18 -5.62
C ILE A 153 -6.90 5.22 -6.72
N ASP A 154 -8.03 5.82 -7.08
CA ASP A 154 -8.06 6.93 -8.02
C ASP A 154 -8.29 8.24 -7.26
N GLU A 155 -7.80 9.38 -7.76
CA GLU A 155 -8.08 10.67 -7.13
C GLU A 155 -9.58 10.87 -6.90
N ASP A 156 -9.92 11.48 -5.76
CA ASP A 156 -11.29 11.68 -5.24
C ASP A 156 -11.98 10.45 -4.65
N ASP A 157 -11.40 9.24 -4.72
CA ASP A 157 -11.98 8.09 -4.04
C ASP A 157 -12.02 8.30 -2.51
N GLU A 158 -13.08 7.85 -1.85
CA GLU A 158 -13.04 7.64 -0.40
C GLU A 158 -12.54 6.23 -0.11
N PHE A 159 -11.45 6.14 0.63
CA PHE A 159 -10.80 4.89 0.96
C PHE A 159 -10.97 4.53 2.45
N PHE A 160 -11.57 3.38 2.69
CA PHE A 160 -11.76 2.80 4.02
C PHE A 160 -10.84 1.59 4.20
N LEU A 161 -9.84 1.72 5.06
CA LEU A 161 -8.89 0.64 5.35
C LEU A 161 -9.13 0.10 6.75
N THR A 162 -9.52 -1.16 6.88
CA THR A 162 -9.61 -1.82 8.19
C THR A 162 -8.32 -2.58 8.51
N LEU A 163 -7.64 -2.19 9.58
CA LEU A 163 -6.57 -2.98 10.20
C LEU A 163 -7.16 -3.86 11.31
N THR A 164 -6.92 -5.16 11.25
CA THR A 164 -7.27 -6.13 12.28
C THR A 164 -6.01 -6.71 12.91
N ASN A 165 -5.76 -6.43 14.20
CA ASN A 165 -4.57 -6.97 14.87
C ASN A 165 -4.85 -8.39 15.35
N VAL A 166 -4.25 -9.38 14.68
CA VAL A 166 -4.41 -10.81 14.98
C VAL A 166 -3.35 -11.32 15.97
N GLY A 167 -2.40 -10.48 16.36
CA GLY A 167 -1.30 -10.83 17.25
C GLY A 167 -0.21 -11.65 16.56
N MET A 168 0.84 -11.94 17.32
CA MET A 168 2.03 -12.67 16.87
C MET A 168 2.08 -14.03 17.57
N ILE A 169 1.81 -15.11 16.84
CA ILE A 169 1.77 -16.46 17.42
C ILE A 169 3.17 -17.01 17.72
N MET A 170 4.20 -16.56 17.00
CA MET A 170 5.60 -16.90 17.24
C MET A 170 6.22 -16.12 18.39
N ARG A 171 5.71 -14.93 18.66
CA ARG A 171 6.08 -14.08 19.80
C ARG A 171 4.85 -13.77 20.67
N PRO A 172 4.23 -14.79 21.30
CA PRO A 172 3.00 -14.60 22.08
C PRO A 172 3.22 -13.79 23.38
N ASP A 173 4.48 -13.52 23.73
CA ASP A 173 4.88 -12.61 24.80
C ASP A 173 4.74 -11.13 24.42
N LEU A 174 4.72 -10.82 23.12
CA LEU A 174 4.58 -9.48 22.59
C LEU A 174 3.10 -9.14 22.43
N PHE A 175 2.61 -8.24 23.29
CA PHE A 175 1.28 -7.65 23.19
C PHE A 175 1.29 -6.37 22.35
N GLU A 176 2.05 -6.38 21.25
CA GLU A 176 2.25 -5.19 20.46
C GLU A 176 0.96 -4.73 19.80
N ARG A 177 0.87 -3.41 19.71
CA ARG A 177 -0.17 -2.76 18.94
C ARG A 177 0.35 -2.54 17.53
N HIS A 178 -0.57 -2.31 16.62
CA HIS A 178 -0.22 -1.90 15.27
C HIS A 178 -1.06 -0.70 14.85
N THR A 179 -0.51 0.09 13.93
CA THR A 179 -1.18 1.21 13.29
C THR A 179 -0.95 1.15 11.78
N VAL A 180 -1.66 1.98 11.03
CA VAL A 180 -1.36 2.27 9.63
C VAL A 180 -1.16 3.78 9.50
N HIS A 181 0.07 4.18 9.23
CA HIS A 181 0.43 5.55 8.89
C HIS A 181 0.71 5.66 7.40
N PHE A 182 0.15 6.69 6.77
CA PHE A 182 0.33 7.00 5.36
C PHE A 182 1.31 8.16 5.23
N HIS A 183 2.44 7.92 4.56
CA HIS A 183 3.41 8.95 4.26
C HIS A 183 3.00 9.68 2.98
N GLY A 184 2.71 10.97 3.10
CA GLY A 184 2.30 11.79 1.96
C GLY A 184 1.42 12.98 2.33
N TYR A 185 0.26 13.05 1.68
CA TYR A 185 -0.68 14.16 1.81
C TYR A 185 -1.38 14.18 3.18
N PRO A 186 -1.76 15.37 3.72
CA PRO A 186 -2.50 15.45 4.98
C PRO A 186 -3.75 14.56 5.02
N ASN A 187 -3.85 13.77 6.08
CA ASN A 187 -5.01 12.93 6.34
C ASN A 187 -6.26 13.77 6.66
N ALA A 188 -7.44 13.20 6.43
CA ALA A 188 -8.72 13.88 6.68
C ALA A 188 -8.87 14.38 8.13
N SER A 189 -8.18 13.72 9.07
CA SER A 189 -8.03 14.12 10.47
C SER A 189 -6.78 13.45 11.03
N SER A 190 -6.14 14.07 12.03
CA SER A 190 -5.03 13.44 12.77
C SER A 190 -5.42 12.11 13.41
N PHE A 191 -6.71 11.90 13.68
CA PHE A 191 -7.26 10.65 14.20
C PHE A 191 -7.02 9.46 13.27
N TYR A 192 -6.93 9.67 11.96
CA TYR A 192 -6.67 8.65 10.93
C TYR A 192 -5.21 8.63 10.47
N ASP A 193 -4.34 9.36 11.15
CA ASP A 193 -2.94 9.49 10.75
C ASP A 193 -2.10 8.25 11.08
N GLY A 194 -2.51 7.44 12.06
CA GLY A 194 -1.76 6.24 12.45
C GLY A 194 -0.50 6.50 13.29
N VAL A 195 -0.17 7.76 13.60
CA VAL A 195 0.82 8.12 14.62
C VAL A 195 0.18 7.98 16.00
N PRO A 196 0.63 7.05 16.86
CA PRO A 196 -0.12 6.62 18.05
C PRO A 196 -0.37 7.72 19.10
N ASP A 197 0.44 8.78 19.12
CA ASP A 197 0.26 9.90 20.05
C ASP A 197 -0.98 10.77 19.73
N ALA A 198 -1.40 10.78 18.46
CA ALA A 198 -2.52 11.58 17.95
C ALA A 198 -3.65 10.75 17.32
N SER A 199 -3.47 9.43 17.22
CA SER A 199 -4.39 8.49 16.57
C SER A 199 -4.60 7.22 17.42
N VAL A 200 -5.29 6.22 16.87
CA VAL A 200 -5.62 4.97 17.59
C VAL A 200 -4.60 3.89 17.28
N ALA A 201 -3.99 3.32 18.33
CA ALA A 201 -3.22 2.09 18.25
C ALA A 201 -4.10 0.85 18.52
N ILE A 202 -4.04 -0.15 17.64
CA ILE A 202 -4.95 -1.28 17.66
C ILE A 202 -4.32 -2.40 18.49
N ASN A 203 -4.95 -2.74 19.62
CA ASN A 203 -4.56 -3.89 20.45
C ASN A 203 -4.85 -5.21 19.74
N ILE A 204 -4.16 -6.27 20.16
CA ILE A 204 -4.44 -7.65 19.72
C ILE A 204 -5.91 -7.99 19.96
N GLY A 205 -6.53 -8.63 18.97
CA GLY A 205 -7.96 -8.91 18.96
C GLY A 205 -8.80 -7.68 18.62
N GLY A 206 -8.22 -6.51 18.36
CA GLY A 206 -8.91 -5.30 17.97
C GLY A 206 -8.92 -5.08 16.45
N SER A 207 -9.86 -4.27 15.97
CA SER A 207 -9.82 -3.71 14.63
C SER A 207 -10.18 -2.22 14.62
N PHE A 208 -9.64 -1.50 13.64
CA PHE A 208 -9.97 -0.10 13.40
C PHE A 208 -10.05 0.18 11.91
N THR A 209 -11.04 0.98 11.50
CA THR A 209 -11.19 1.42 10.12
C THR A 209 -10.72 2.86 9.97
N TYR A 210 -9.65 3.03 9.23
CA TYR A 210 -9.14 4.32 8.80
C TYR A 210 -9.95 4.86 7.62
N TYR A 211 -10.02 6.18 7.52
CA TYR A 211 -10.68 6.88 6.41
C TYR A 211 -9.69 7.85 5.75
N TYR A 212 -9.59 7.75 4.44
CA TYR A 212 -8.81 8.64 3.59
C TYR A 212 -9.69 9.15 2.47
N LEU A 213 -9.61 10.45 2.19
CA LEU A 213 -10.01 10.96 0.89
C LEU A 213 -8.77 10.90 0.01
N ALA A 214 -8.86 10.20 -1.12
CA ALA A 214 -7.74 9.94 -2.01
C ALA A 214 -7.05 11.27 -2.31
N PRO A 215 -5.75 11.37 -2.01
CA PRO A 215 -5.01 12.60 -2.19
C PRO A 215 -4.73 12.84 -3.67
N ASP A 216 -3.82 13.75 -3.98
CA ASP A 216 -3.36 13.97 -5.34
C ASP A 216 -2.76 12.69 -5.97
N ALA A 217 -2.73 12.64 -7.29
CA ALA A 217 -2.07 11.57 -8.03
C ALA A 217 -0.58 11.45 -7.65
N GLY A 218 -0.08 10.22 -7.56
CA GLY A 218 1.34 9.96 -7.30
C GLY A 218 1.59 8.66 -6.54
N THR A 219 2.86 8.39 -6.28
CA THR A 219 3.31 7.21 -5.54
C THR A 219 3.57 7.54 -4.07
N TYR A 220 2.83 6.86 -3.19
CA TYR A 220 2.88 6.97 -1.74
C TYR A 220 3.28 5.63 -1.13
N PHE A 221 3.36 5.61 0.19
CA PHE A 221 3.61 4.39 0.94
C PHE A 221 3.01 4.51 2.34
N TRP A 222 2.91 3.37 3.01
CA TRP A 222 2.30 3.25 4.32
C TRP A 222 3.05 2.25 5.18
N HIS A 223 2.99 2.41 6.49
CA HIS A 223 3.71 1.56 7.43
C HIS A 223 3.12 1.61 8.84
N CYS A 224 3.57 0.70 9.72
CA CYS A 224 3.26 0.78 11.13
C CYS A 224 4.04 1.91 11.82
N HIS A 225 3.42 2.60 12.77
CA HIS A 225 4.07 3.66 13.56
C HIS A 225 4.22 3.30 15.05
N ILE A 226 4.00 2.04 15.40
CA ILE A 226 4.44 1.46 16.67
C ILE A 226 5.91 1.06 16.51
N THR A 227 6.76 1.49 17.44
CA THR A 227 8.22 1.29 17.44
C THR A 227 8.82 1.29 16.03
N PRO A 228 8.71 2.40 15.27
CA PRO A 228 8.89 2.37 13.82
C PRO A 228 10.18 1.69 13.33
N PRO A 229 11.38 1.93 13.91
CA PRO A 229 12.60 1.26 13.44
C PRO A 229 12.49 -0.26 13.46
N GLU A 230 11.85 -0.85 14.47
CA GLU A 230 11.66 -2.29 14.57
C GLU A 230 10.58 -2.78 13.62
N HIS A 231 9.39 -2.18 13.66
CA HIS A 231 8.26 -2.69 12.87
C HIS A 231 8.50 -2.53 11.37
N LEU A 232 9.19 -1.47 10.93
CA LEU A 232 9.56 -1.30 9.53
C LEU A 232 10.58 -2.36 9.12
N GLN A 233 11.67 -2.51 9.90
CA GLN A 233 12.69 -3.52 9.65
C GLN A 233 12.11 -4.92 9.61
N MET A 234 11.16 -5.21 10.51
CA MET A 234 10.52 -6.52 10.58
C MET A 234 9.50 -6.76 9.45
N GLY A 235 9.17 -5.76 8.63
CA GLY A 235 8.41 -5.92 7.40
C GLY A 235 7.00 -5.29 7.38
N MET A 236 6.67 -4.40 8.32
CA MET A 236 5.39 -3.68 8.36
C MET A 236 5.40 -2.45 7.44
N VAL A 237 5.64 -2.67 6.15
CA VAL A 237 5.76 -1.63 5.12
C VAL A 237 4.98 -2.02 3.87
N GLY A 238 4.33 -1.04 3.24
CA GLY A 238 3.51 -1.26 2.06
C GLY A 238 3.50 -0.06 1.13
N GLN A 239 3.14 -0.30 -0.13
CA GLN A 239 3.03 0.74 -1.14
C GLN A 239 1.57 1.04 -1.44
N ILE A 240 1.28 2.32 -1.70
CA ILE A 240 -0.01 2.78 -2.24
C ILE A 240 0.23 3.81 -3.33
N TYR A 241 -0.51 3.77 -4.43
CA TYR A 241 -0.47 4.85 -5.41
C TYR A 241 -1.86 5.32 -5.80
N VAL A 242 -1.92 6.57 -6.25
CA VAL A 242 -3.15 7.23 -6.67
C VAL A 242 -3.07 7.53 -8.16
N ARG A 243 -4.05 7.07 -8.93
CA ARG A 243 -4.15 7.36 -10.36
C ARG A 243 -4.80 8.71 -10.62
N PRO A 244 -4.35 9.46 -11.63
CA PRO A 244 -4.82 10.80 -11.87
C PRO A 244 -6.23 10.86 -12.44
N ARG A 245 -6.93 11.96 -12.17
CA ARG A 245 -8.25 12.26 -12.78
C ARG A 245 -8.20 12.22 -14.32
N GLN A 246 -7.03 12.45 -14.93
CA GLN A 246 -6.83 12.32 -16.38
C GLN A 246 -7.24 10.95 -16.94
N ASP A 247 -7.12 9.89 -16.16
CA ASP A 247 -7.51 8.54 -16.60
C ASP A 247 -9.03 8.39 -16.78
N ARG A 248 -9.83 9.34 -16.27
CA ARG A 248 -11.29 9.39 -16.43
C ARG A 248 -11.74 10.31 -17.57
N VAL A 249 -10.83 11.05 -18.20
CA VAL A 249 -11.18 11.93 -19.34
C VAL A 249 -11.52 11.08 -20.57
N PRO A 250 -12.64 11.29 -21.26
CA PRO A 250 -12.96 10.50 -22.45
C PRO A 250 -11.91 10.62 -23.56
N ALA A 251 -11.65 9.55 -24.30
CA ALA A 251 -10.78 9.59 -25.47
C ALA A 251 -11.27 10.65 -26.48
N GLY A 252 -10.34 11.45 -27.02
CA GLY A 252 -10.63 12.57 -27.92
C GLY A 252 -11.05 13.89 -27.23
N ALA A 253 -11.34 13.87 -25.93
CA ALA A 253 -11.55 15.08 -25.14
C ALA A 253 -10.23 15.72 -24.72
N SER A 254 -10.24 17.04 -24.48
CA SER A 254 -9.05 17.77 -24.02
C SER A 254 -8.78 17.48 -22.54
N LEU A 255 -7.54 17.06 -22.24
CA LEU A 255 -7.06 16.84 -20.87
C LEU A 255 -7.14 18.14 -20.07
N TYR A 256 -6.55 19.21 -20.61
CA TYR A 256 -6.59 20.53 -19.98
C TYR A 256 -8.01 21.06 -19.74
N THR A 257 -8.90 20.96 -20.72
CA THR A 257 -10.28 21.45 -20.55
C THR A 257 -11.00 20.67 -19.45
N ALA A 258 -10.72 19.37 -19.32
CA ALA A 258 -11.25 18.56 -18.21
C ALA A 258 -10.70 19.02 -16.86
N LEU A 259 -9.39 19.30 -16.75
CA LEU A 259 -8.78 19.85 -15.54
C LEU A 259 -9.37 21.23 -15.18
N VAL A 260 -9.59 22.11 -16.17
CA VAL A 260 -10.27 23.41 -15.96
C VAL A 260 -11.70 23.19 -15.46
N GLY A 261 -12.44 22.24 -16.02
CA GLY A 261 -13.78 21.90 -15.55
C GLY A 261 -13.82 21.42 -14.10
N GLN A 262 -12.80 20.68 -13.66
CA GLN A 262 -12.68 20.21 -12.27
C GLN A 262 -12.51 21.36 -11.26
N GLN A 263 -11.93 22.48 -11.68
CA GLN A 263 -11.81 23.68 -10.85
C GLN A 263 -13.16 24.32 -10.49
N ALA A 264 -14.26 23.89 -11.11
CA ALA A 264 -15.59 24.37 -10.78
C ALA A 264 -16.16 23.75 -9.48
N ASP A 265 -15.69 22.58 -9.05
CA ASP A 265 -16.08 21.98 -7.78
C ASP A 265 -15.14 22.43 -6.67
N LEU A 266 -15.63 23.17 -5.69
CA LEU A 266 -14.83 23.71 -4.58
C LEU A 266 -14.10 22.66 -3.75
N ARG A 267 -14.51 21.39 -3.82
CA ARG A 267 -13.87 20.27 -3.10
C ARG A 267 -12.62 19.76 -3.80
N THR A 268 -12.56 19.90 -5.12
CA THR A 268 -11.43 19.49 -5.97
C THR A 268 -10.68 20.68 -6.57
N ALA A 269 -11.24 21.88 -6.41
CA ALA A 269 -10.66 23.11 -6.92
C ALA A 269 -9.34 23.39 -6.21
N CYS A 270 -8.37 23.73 -7.04
CA CYS A 270 -7.04 24.07 -6.65
C CYS A 270 -6.62 25.44 -7.20
N GLY A 271 -6.56 26.44 -6.31
CA GLY A 271 -6.26 27.83 -6.65
C GLY A 271 -4.90 28.30 -6.13
N THR A 272 -4.43 29.44 -6.65
CA THR A 272 -3.12 30.02 -6.30
C THR A 272 -2.99 30.55 -4.86
N THR A 273 -4.07 30.52 -4.09
CA THR A 273 -4.12 30.95 -2.68
C THR A 273 -4.22 29.80 -1.70
N ASP A 274 -4.41 28.57 -2.18
CA ASP A 274 -4.43 27.39 -1.35
C ASP A 274 -3.00 26.84 -1.23
N VAL A 275 -2.48 26.81 -0.01
CA VAL A 275 -1.12 26.33 0.29
C VAL A 275 -1.03 24.80 0.28
N LEU A 276 -2.17 24.10 0.42
CA LEU A 276 -2.26 22.64 0.37
C LEU A 276 -2.42 22.12 -1.06
N CYS A 277 -2.55 23.05 -2.00
CA CYS A 277 -2.77 22.79 -3.40
C CYS A 277 -1.49 22.44 -4.12
N SER A 278 -1.30 21.14 -4.36
CA SER A 278 0.00 20.64 -4.80
C SER A 278 0.16 20.55 -6.33
N THR A 279 -0.93 20.65 -7.10
CA THR A 279 -0.90 20.56 -8.57
C THR A 279 -1.68 21.72 -9.22
N PRO A 280 -1.01 22.86 -9.50
CA PRO A 280 -1.66 23.95 -10.21
C PRO A 280 -2.02 23.53 -11.64
N LEU A 281 -3.09 24.12 -12.19
CA LEU A 281 -3.42 23.93 -13.60
C LEU A 281 -2.23 24.35 -14.49
N PRO A 282 -1.86 23.55 -15.50
CA PRO A 282 -0.84 23.95 -16.46
C PRO A 282 -1.32 25.21 -17.23
N PRO A 283 -0.50 26.24 -17.44
CA PRO A 283 -0.98 27.53 -17.95
C PRO A 283 -1.56 27.49 -19.37
N THR A 284 -0.97 26.68 -20.26
CA THR A 284 -1.32 26.66 -21.68
C THR A 284 -1.01 25.31 -22.35
N ASN A 285 -1.76 24.27 -22.00
CA ASN A 285 -1.64 22.95 -22.66
C ASN A 285 -3.01 22.53 -23.20
N ALA A 286 -3.11 21.99 -24.41
CA ALA A 286 -4.41 21.59 -24.99
C ALA A 286 -4.29 20.28 -25.75
N VAL A 287 -3.84 19.23 -25.05
CA VAL A 287 -3.70 17.90 -25.62
C VAL A 287 -4.99 17.10 -25.43
N LYS A 288 -5.32 16.28 -26.43
CA LYS A 288 -6.46 15.36 -26.36
C LYS A 288 -5.99 14.02 -25.80
N ARG A 289 -6.83 13.39 -24.97
CA ARG A 289 -6.57 12.00 -24.56
C ARG A 289 -6.61 11.10 -25.80
N LEU A 290 -5.54 10.33 -25.99
CA LEU A 290 -5.44 9.36 -27.08
C LEU A 290 -5.64 7.94 -26.55
N ASN A 291 -5.81 7.00 -27.47
CA ASN A 291 -5.69 5.60 -27.15
C ASN A 291 -4.21 5.19 -27.22
N ASN A 292 -3.82 4.27 -26.34
CA ASN A 292 -2.53 3.60 -26.39
C ASN A 292 -2.46 2.65 -27.60
N LYS A 293 -1.33 1.98 -27.77
CA LYS A 293 -1.10 1.07 -28.90
C LYS A 293 -2.03 -0.15 -28.94
N ASN A 294 -2.67 -0.49 -27.82
CA ASN A 294 -3.65 -1.56 -27.72
C ASN A 294 -5.08 -1.10 -28.03
N GLY A 295 -5.27 0.17 -28.42
CA GLY A 295 -6.58 0.73 -28.74
C GLY A 295 -7.44 1.06 -27.51
N THR A 296 -6.90 0.93 -26.30
CA THR A 296 -7.54 1.37 -25.05
C THR A 296 -7.09 2.79 -24.70
N PRO A 297 -7.88 3.58 -23.95
CA PRO A 297 -7.44 4.91 -23.54
C PRO A 297 -6.08 4.89 -22.81
N THR A 298 -5.18 5.81 -23.18
CA THR A 298 -3.86 5.95 -22.53
C THR A 298 -4.03 6.32 -21.06
N LEU A 299 -3.15 5.81 -20.20
CA LEU A 299 -3.07 6.12 -18.79
C LEU A 299 -1.96 7.15 -18.53
N TYR A 300 -2.08 7.89 -17.43
CA TYR A 300 -1.18 8.97 -17.06
C TYR A 300 -0.67 8.79 -15.63
N ALA A 301 0.55 9.25 -15.35
CA ALA A 301 1.07 9.22 -13.98
C ALA A 301 0.49 10.36 -13.12
N TYR A 302 0.23 11.52 -13.75
CA TYR A 302 -0.20 12.75 -13.09
C TYR A 302 -1.20 13.57 -13.93
N ASN A 303 -1.79 14.60 -13.31
CA ASN A 303 -2.62 15.60 -13.97
C ASN A 303 -1.79 16.69 -14.71
N ASP A 304 -1.02 16.31 -15.74
CA ASP A 304 -0.13 17.19 -16.51
C ASP A 304 -0.80 18.08 -17.59
N GLY A 305 -1.99 17.73 -18.07
CA GLY A 305 -2.75 18.42 -19.12
C GLY A 305 -2.14 18.42 -20.54
N ASP A 306 -0.85 18.09 -20.68
CA ASP A 306 -0.12 17.92 -21.96
C ASP A 306 0.11 16.45 -22.33
N GLY A 307 -0.17 15.51 -21.42
CA GLY A 307 0.05 14.09 -21.64
C GLY A 307 1.51 13.65 -21.66
N SER A 308 2.45 14.47 -21.17
CA SER A 308 3.87 14.10 -21.06
C SER A 308 4.12 12.88 -20.18
N THR A 309 3.23 12.62 -19.23
CA THR A 309 3.28 11.52 -18.25
C THR A 309 2.54 10.26 -18.69
N ALA A 310 2.16 10.19 -19.97
CA ALA A 310 1.50 9.03 -20.56
C ALA A 310 2.39 7.77 -20.50
N TYR A 311 1.77 6.62 -20.18
CA TYR A 311 2.45 5.31 -20.18
C TYR A 311 1.53 4.19 -20.70
N ASP A 312 2.13 3.06 -21.07
CA ASP A 312 1.41 1.87 -21.54
C ASP A 312 1.23 0.82 -20.42
N VAL A 313 2.23 0.70 -19.54
CA VAL A 313 2.27 -0.27 -18.44
C VAL A 313 2.86 0.36 -17.17
N GLU A 314 2.28 0.08 -16.01
CA GLU A 314 2.80 0.54 -14.70
C GLU A 314 3.37 -0.61 -13.87
N TYR A 315 4.43 -0.33 -13.10
CA TYR A 315 5.13 -1.26 -12.21
C TYR A 315 5.37 -0.61 -10.84
N PRO A 316 4.66 -1.03 -9.78
CA PRO A 316 5.00 -0.67 -8.41
C PRO A 316 6.27 -1.39 -7.97
N ILE A 317 7.22 -0.65 -7.41
CA ILE A 317 8.51 -1.16 -6.93
C ILE A 317 8.75 -0.56 -5.54
N GLN A 318 8.70 -1.41 -4.53
CA GLN A 318 9.10 -1.06 -3.17
C GLN A 318 10.49 -1.60 -2.87
N ILE A 319 11.39 -0.71 -2.49
CA ILE A 319 12.75 -1.01 -2.04
C ILE A 319 12.74 -1.15 -0.52
N HIS A 320 13.39 -2.21 -0.04
CA HIS A 320 13.60 -2.45 1.38
C HIS A 320 14.86 -3.31 1.61
N GLY A 321 15.35 -3.34 2.84
CA GLY A 321 16.50 -4.14 3.28
C GLY A 321 16.17 -4.87 4.57
N PHE A 322 16.73 -6.08 4.75
CA PHE A 322 16.63 -6.84 6.00
C PHE A 322 18.02 -7.18 6.55
N ASP A 323 18.15 -7.03 7.86
CA ASP A 323 19.27 -7.52 8.68
C ASP A 323 18.90 -8.89 9.29
N PRO A 324 19.47 -10.00 8.81
CA PRO A 324 19.14 -11.33 9.34
C PRO A 324 19.35 -11.47 10.85
N ASN A 325 20.33 -10.78 11.44
CA ASN A 325 20.59 -10.86 12.87
C ASN A 325 19.48 -10.17 13.66
N PHE A 326 19.02 -9.01 13.19
CA PHE A 326 17.92 -8.28 13.83
C PHE A 326 16.65 -9.14 13.86
N HIS A 327 16.30 -9.78 12.74
CA HIS A 327 15.14 -10.65 12.66
C HIS A 327 15.28 -11.92 13.50
N PHE A 328 16.49 -12.50 13.58
CA PHE A 328 16.76 -13.65 14.45
C PHE A 328 16.63 -13.29 15.94
N ILE A 329 17.17 -12.14 16.35
CA ILE A 329 17.07 -11.64 17.73
C ILE A 329 15.61 -11.35 18.07
N GLY A 330 14.88 -10.69 17.16
CA GLY A 330 13.45 -10.41 17.31
C GLY A 330 12.56 -11.66 17.27
N MET A 331 13.08 -12.81 16.87
CA MET A 331 12.40 -14.09 17.07
C MET A 331 12.72 -14.73 18.43
N THR A 332 13.83 -14.37 19.10
CA THR A 332 14.40 -15.11 20.24
C THR A 332 14.27 -14.43 21.62
N PHE A 333 13.28 -13.55 21.81
CA PHE A 333 12.95 -12.90 23.10
C PHE A 333 14.08 -12.02 23.68
N ASN A 334 15.00 -11.56 22.84
CA ASN A 334 16.12 -10.72 23.22
C ASN A 334 15.91 -9.28 22.71
N PRO A 335 16.42 -8.25 23.41
CA PRO A 335 16.31 -6.87 22.93
C PRO A 335 17.16 -6.66 21.68
N GLU A 336 16.58 -5.98 20.70
CA GLU A 336 17.18 -5.75 19.40
C GLU A 336 18.16 -4.56 19.43
N PRO A 337 19.42 -4.74 18.98
CA PRO A 337 20.42 -3.67 19.01
C PRO A 337 20.31 -2.76 17.78
N PHE A 338 19.44 -1.75 17.84
CA PHE A 338 19.20 -0.80 16.73
C PHE A 338 20.46 -0.14 16.17
N THR A 339 21.49 0.10 17.00
CA THR A 339 22.75 0.73 16.56
C THR A 339 23.61 -0.19 15.69
N ASP A 340 23.36 -1.49 15.74
CA ASP A 340 24.15 -2.51 15.06
C ASP A 340 23.43 -3.07 13.83
N MET A 341 22.25 -2.54 13.49
CA MET A 341 21.46 -2.94 12.31
C MET A 341 22.28 -2.80 11.04
N LYS A 342 22.37 -3.90 10.28
CA LYS A 342 23.08 -3.96 9.01
C LYS A 342 22.36 -4.86 8.04
N ASP A 343 21.77 -4.25 7.02
CA ASP A 343 21.07 -5.01 6.00
C ASP A 343 22.03 -5.90 5.19
N LYS A 344 21.56 -7.10 4.90
CA LYS A 344 22.26 -8.13 4.11
C LYS A 344 21.41 -8.67 2.98
N TYR A 345 20.10 -8.50 3.07
CA TYR A 345 19.19 -8.83 2.00
C TYR A 345 18.49 -7.57 1.53
N PHE A 346 18.87 -7.10 0.35
CA PHE A 346 18.23 -5.97 -0.28
C PHE A 346 17.23 -6.45 -1.32
N MET A 347 16.03 -5.87 -1.30
CA MET A 347 14.87 -6.42 -1.98
C MET A 347 14.15 -5.39 -2.83
N LEU A 348 13.64 -5.85 -3.97
CA LEU A 348 12.63 -5.17 -4.78
C LEU A 348 11.34 -5.97 -4.69
N ASN A 349 10.27 -5.36 -4.17
CA ASN A 349 9.01 -6.04 -3.87
C ASN A 349 9.20 -7.31 -3.02
N GLY A 350 10.12 -7.24 -2.04
CA GLY A 350 10.33 -8.32 -1.06
C GLY A 350 11.11 -9.50 -1.61
N ARG A 351 11.73 -9.34 -2.80
CA ARG A 351 12.54 -10.35 -3.47
C ARG A 351 13.91 -9.79 -3.76
N SER A 352 14.94 -10.59 -3.51
CA SER A 352 16.30 -10.32 -3.98
C SER A 352 16.53 -11.09 -5.28
N TYR A 353 17.36 -10.58 -6.19
CA TYR A 353 17.68 -11.31 -7.41
C TYR A 353 18.31 -12.69 -7.07
N PRO A 354 17.99 -13.77 -7.81
CA PRO A 354 17.19 -13.85 -9.04
C PRO A 354 15.66 -13.94 -8.84
N ASP A 355 15.15 -13.89 -7.61
CA ASP A 355 13.71 -14.05 -7.36
C ASP A 355 12.87 -12.87 -7.88
N THR A 356 13.50 -11.72 -8.10
CA THR A 356 12.87 -10.53 -8.71
C THR A 356 12.33 -10.79 -10.11
N ILE A 357 12.87 -11.77 -10.84
CA ILE A 357 12.39 -12.15 -12.19
C ILE A 357 11.52 -13.41 -12.19
N THR A 358 11.38 -14.07 -11.05
CA THR A 358 10.54 -15.28 -10.93
C THR A 358 9.06 -14.89 -11.02
N PRO A 359 8.30 -15.41 -11.99
CA PRO A 359 6.90 -15.03 -12.16
C PRO A 359 6.00 -15.63 -11.08
N GLY A 360 4.93 -14.90 -10.75
CA GLY A 360 3.89 -15.37 -9.83
C GLY A 360 4.28 -15.33 -8.35
N PRO A 361 3.40 -15.81 -7.45
CA PRO A 361 3.64 -15.83 -6.02
C PRO A 361 4.71 -16.85 -5.63
N MET A 362 5.53 -16.48 -4.64
CA MET A 362 6.45 -17.39 -3.98
C MET A 362 5.86 -17.84 -2.65
N THR A 363 6.31 -18.99 -2.16
CA THR A 363 5.83 -19.55 -0.89
C THR A 363 6.96 -19.77 0.09
N THR A 364 6.68 -19.57 1.37
CA THR A 364 7.59 -19.85 2.48
C THR A 364 6.92 -20.80 3.47
N PRO A 365 7.61 -21.83 3.98
CA PRO A 365 7.07 -22.66 5.05
C PRO A 365 6.95 -21.84 6.33
N SER A 366 5.87 -21.97 7.07
CA SER A 366 5.73 -21.36 8.40
C SER A 366 5.95 -22.41 9.50
N SER A 367 5.98 -21.95 10.74
CA SER A 367 6.13 -22.77 11.95
C SER A 367 5.00 -23.79 12.14
N ASP A 368 3.83 -23.55 11.54
CA ASP A 368 2.69 -24.47 11.46
C ASP A 368 2.89 -25.60 10.43
N GLY A 369 3.98 -25.56 9.66
CA GLY A 369 4.28 -26.49 8.58
C GLY A 369 3.48 -26.24 7.30
N ALA A 370 2.66 -25.19 7.24
CA ALA A 370 1.96 -24.76 6.04
C ALA A 370 2.83 -23.85 5.17
N LEU A 371 2.57 -23.84 3.88
CA LEU A 371 3.18 -22.90 2.95
C LEU A 371 2.31 -21.64 2.88
N HIS A 372 2.88 -20.51 3.29
CA HIS A 372 2.26 -19.20 3.16
C HIS A 372 2.83 -18.48 1.95
N TYR A 373 1.98 -17.72 1.25
CA TYR A 373 2.41 -16.99 0.06
C TYR A 373 3.00 -15.64 0.47
N SER A 374 4.14 -15.29 -0.12
CA SER A 374 4.67 -13.93 -0.05
C SER A 374 4.02 -13.04 -1.11
N GLN A 375 4.42 -11.76 -1.16
CA GLN A 375 3.90 -10.80 -2.12
C GLN A 375 4.04 -11.33 -3.58
N PRO A 376 2.94 -11.44 -4.35
CA PRO A 376 2.92 -12.03 -5.70
C PRO A 376 3.58 -11.21 -6.80
N LEU A 377 3.97 -9.96 -6.54
CA LEU A 377 4.49 -9.04 -7.54
C LEU A 377 5.97 -9.31 -7.83
N PRO A 378 6.35 -9.82 -9.01
CA PRO A 378 7.74 -9.76 -9.44
C PRO A 378 8.12 -8.32 -9.80
N THR A 379 9.41 -8.08 -9.96
CA THR A 379 9.96 -6.76 -10.32
C THR A 379 10.49 -6.74 -11.75
N VAL A 380 10.31 -7.82 -12.52
CA VAL A 380 10.62 -7.82 -13.97
C VAL A 380 9.75 -6.79 -14.70
N ILE A 381 10.40 -5.93 -15.48
CA ILE A 381 9.74 -4.84 -16.21
C ILE A 381 9.62 -5.23 -17.67
N ASN A 382 8.39 -5.38 -18.16
CA ASN A 382 8.12 -5.69 -19.57
C ASN A 382 7.60 -4.44 -20.26
N ILE A 383 8.30 -3.96 -21.28
CA ILE A 383 7.92 -2.76 -22.04
C ILE A 383 7.52 -3.19 -23.46
N PRO A 384 6.32 -2.82 -23.96
CA PRO A 384 5.98 -3.09 -25.35
C PRO A 384 6.88 -2.27 -26.29
N ALA A 385 7.32 -2.87 -27.40
CA ALA A 385 8.21 -2.22 -28.35
C ALA A 385 7.60 -0.89 -28.86
N GLY A 386 8.39 0.17 -28.73
CA GLY A 386 7.95 1.52 -29.06
C GLY A 386 7.02 2.17 -28.01
N GLY A 387 6.83 1.56 -26.85
CA GLY A 387 5.97 2.05 -25.76
C GLY A 387 6.75 2.51 -24.53
N LYS A 388 6.03 2.78 -23.44
CA LYS A 388 6.62 3.30 -22.18
C LYS A 388 6.13 2.53 -20.96
N ALA A 389 7.02 2.36 -19.99
CA ALA A 389 6.69 1.85 -18.67
C ALA A 389 6.82 2.94 -17.60
N LEU A 390 5.83 3.04 -16.72
CA LEU A 390 5.90 3.83 -15.49
C LEU A 390 6.40 2.94 -14.35
N LEU A 391 7.49 3.33 -13.72
CA LEU A 391 7.97 2.77 -12.46
C LEU A 391 7.52 3.66 -11.31
N ARG A 392 6.75 3.08 -10.40
CA ARG A 392 6.28 3.72 -9.17
C ARG A 392 7.17 3.24 -8.03
N ILE A 393 8.24 3.96 -7.74
CA ILE A 393 9.30 3.53 -6.83
C ILE A 393 9.06 4.14 -5.45
N SER A 394 9.07 3.32 -4.40
CA SER A 394 9.12 3.79 -3.00
C SER A 394 10.29 3.13 -2.28
N ASN A 395 10.98 3.86 -1.41
CA ASN A 395 12.02 3.29 -0.55
C ASN A 395 11.60 3.40 0.91
N LEU A 396 11.54 2.26 1.59
CA LEU A 396 11.19 2.12 3.00
C LEU A 396 12.29 1.40 3.80
N ASP A 397 13.48 1.27 3.21
CA ASP A 397 14.68 0.84 3.92
C ASP A 397 14.96 1.80 5.09
N VAL A 398 15.27 1.24 6.27
CA VAL A 398 15.51 2.01 7.50
C VAL A 398 16.99 2.25 7.79
N THR A 399 17.89 1.54 7.11
CA THR A 399 19.33 1.58 7.38
C THR A 399 20.12 2.27 6.26
N GLU A 400 19.68 2.15 5.01
CA GLU A 400 20.47 2.56 3.85
C GLU A 400 19.75 3.50 2.87
N TYR A 401 20.54 4.35 2.21
CA TYR A 401 20.11 5.02 0.98
C TYR A 401 20.28 4.06 -0.18
N GLN A 402 19.25 3.94 -1.02
CA GLN A 402 19.25 2.98 -2.11
C GLN A 402 19.39 3.69 -3.44
N THR A 403 20.32 3.20 -4.26
CA THR A 403 20.55 3.71 -5.62
C THR A 403 20.17 2.65 -6.62
N LEU A 404 19.39 3.02 -7.63
CA LEU A 404 19.12 2.17 -8.79
C LEU A 404 19.66 2.84 -10.05
N ALA A 405 20.23 2.05 -10.95
CA ALA A 405 20.78 2.49 -12.22
C ALA A 405 20.17 1.68 -13.37
N SER A 406 19.95 2.35 -14.49
CA SER A 406 19.65 1.72 -15.78
C SER A 406 20.62 2.23 -16.83
N LEU A 407 21.51 1.35 -17.27
CA LEU A 407 22.51 1.68 -18.31
C LEU A 407 21.97 1.54 -19.74
N GLY A 408 20.78 0.93 -19.90
CA GLY A 408 20.15 0.69 -21.19
C GLY A 408 19.16 1.78 -21.59
N ILE A 409 18.13 1.97 -20.77
CA ILE A 409 17.05 2.92 -21.02
C ILE A 409 17.20 4.05 -19.99
N PRO A 410 17.47 5.31 -20.41
CA PRO A 410 17.54 6.44 -19.49
C PRO A 410 16.25 6.58 -18.69
N MET A 411 16.37 6.84 -17.40
CA MET A 411 15.24 7.08 -16.51
C MET A 411 14.80 8.54 -16.64
N HIS A 412 13.56 8.76 -17.10
CA HIS A 412 12.94 10.08 -17.10
C HIS A 412 12.16 10.26 -15.79
N VAL A 413 12.75 11.00 -14.84
CA VAL A 413 12.12 11.26 -13.54
C VAL A 413 11.06 12.34 -13.72
N ILE A 414 9.81 11.98 -13.44
CA ILE A 414 8.65 12.85 -13.65
C ILE A 414 7.98 13.29 -12.36
N GLY A 415 8.19 12.56 -11.26
CA GLY A 415 7.63 12.92 -9.96
C GLY A 415 8.50 12.47 -8.80
N ILE A 416 8.42 13.21 -7.70
CA ILE A 416 9.13 12.94 -6.45
C ILE A 416 8.15 13.13 -5.29
N ASN A 417 8.10 12.17 -4.36
CA ASN A 417 7.26 12.22 -3.16
C ASN A 417 5.78 12.53 -3.49
N ALA A 418 5.25 11.81 -4.50
CA ALA A 418 3.90 12.00 -5.05
C ALA A 418 3.61 13.43 -5.51
N ARG A 419 4.60 14.11 -6.09
CA ARG A 419 4.47 15.42 -6.72
C ARG A 419 5.04 15.39 -8.12
N LEU A 420 4.22 15.82 -9.08
CA LEU A 420 4.66 16.08 -10.43
C LEU A 420 5.74 17.17 -10.44
N LEU A 421 6.84 16.95 -11.16
CA LEU A 421 7.92 17.92 -11.30
C LEU A 421 7.54 19.05 -12.27
N ARG A 422 6.76 20.00 -11.76
CA ARG A 422 6.46 21.29 -12.42
C ARG A 422 6.74 22.44 -11.46
N ASP A 423 7.17 23.57 -12.01
CA ASP A 423 7.22 24.81 -11.24
C ASP A 423 5.82 25.44 -11.12
N MET A 424 5.69 26.51 -10.32
CA MET A 424 4.42 27.23 -10.12
C MET A 424 3.90 27.93 -11.39
N ALA A 425 4.77 28.15 -12.38
CA ALA A 425 4.40 28.66 -13.70
C ALA A 425 4.09 27.52 -14.69
N GLY A 426 4.02 26.26 -14.24
CA GLY A 426 3.79 25.08 -15.07
C GLY A 426 4.96 24.69 -15.96
N GLY A 427 6.15 25.25 -15.73
CA GLY A 427 7.39 24.88 -16.40
C GLY A 427 7.77 23.43 -16.10
N ASP A 428 8.32 22.76 -17.12
CA ASP A 428 8.82 21.38 -17.00
C ASP A 428 10.11 21.33 -16.19
N MET A 429 10.07 20.63 -15.04
CA MET A 429 11.23 20.40 -14.19
C MET A 429 11.65 18.92 -14.18
N THR A 430 11.05 18.10 -15.05
CA THR A 430 11.42 16.70 -15.22
C THR A 430 12.82 16.59 -15.79
N TYR A 431 13.52 15.50 -15.50
CA TYR A 431 14.90 15.31 -15.94
C TYR A 431 15.22 13.86 -16.25
N TYR A 432 16.23 13.66 -17.09
CA TYR A 432 16.76 12.33 -17.40
C TYR A 432 17.95 12.02 -16.50
N ALA A 433 18.02 10.78 -16.03
CA ALA A 433 19.12 10.27 -15.24
C ALA A 433 19.43 8.82 -15.63
N ASN A 434 20.68 8.39 -15.44
CA ASN A 434 21.06 6.97 -15.55
C ASN A 434 21.05 6.27 -14.19
N SER A 435 20.97 7.05 -13.11
CA SER A 435 20.90 6.56 -11.73
C SER A 435 20.00 7.48 -10.90
N ILE A 436 19.21 6.88 -10.01
CA ILE A 436 18.38 7.56 -9.02
C ILE A 436 18.76 7.05 -7.63
N THR A 437 18.78 7.94 -6.65
CA THR A 437 19.03 7.61 -5.24
C THR A 437 17.83 8.05 -4.43
N LEU A 438 17.35 7.19 -3.55
CA LEU A 438 16.23 7.45 -2.64
C LEU A 438 16.65 7.12 -1.21
N GLY A 439 16.35 8.01 -0.27
CA GLY A 439 16.39 7.69 1.16
C GLY A 439 15.17 6.89 1.61
N GLY A 440 15.27 6.30 2.81
CA GLY A 440 14.10 5.74 3.49
C GLY A 440 13.04 6.82 3.71
N GLY A 441 11.81 6.55 3.26
CA GLY A 441 10.71 7.50 3.30
C GLY A 441 10.60 8.43 2.08
N GLU A 442 11.20 8.07 0.95
CA GLU A 442 11.07 8.81 -0.32
C GLU A 442 10.41 7.95 -1.41
N SER A 443 9.77 8.61 -2.38
CA SER A 443 9.22 7.96 -3.58
C SER A 443 9.57 8.72 -4.86
N LEU A 444 9.65 7.99 -5.97
CA LEU A 444 9.89 8.53 -7.31
C LEU A 444 8.94 7.88 -8.32
N ASP A 445 8.48 8.69 -9.27
CA ASP A 445 7.79 8.21 -10.46
C ASP A 445 8.70 8.42 -11.68
N VAL A 446 9.00 7.33 -12.38
CA VAL A 446 10.01 7.28 -13.44
C VAL A 446 9.43 6.65 -14.69
N LEU A 447 9.61 7.29 -15.84
CA LEU A 447 9.28 6.69 -17.14
C LEU A 447 10.53 6.06 -17.76
N LEU A 448 10.37 4.82 -18.22
CA LEU A 448 11.27 4.17 -19.16
C LEU A 448 10.65 4.24 -20.55
N ASP A 449 11.28 4.97 -21.46
CA ASP A 449 10.78 5.24 -22.80
C ASP A 449 11.49 4.35 -23.83
N ALA A 450 10.78 3.33 -24.31
CA ALA A 450 11.26 2.45 -25.38
C ALA A 450 10.67 2.80 -26.75
N SER A 451 10.24 4.06 -26.96
CA SER A 451 9.62 4.53 -28.20
C SER A 451 10.52 4.44 -29.43
N ASP A 452 11.83 4.64 -29.27
CA ASP A 452 12.82 4.47 -30.32
C ASP A 452 13.15 2.99 -30.53
N THR A 453 12.41 2.35 -31.44
CA THR A 453 12.61 0.94 -31.81
C THR A 453 13.96 0.63 -32.47
N SER A 454 14.73 1.64 -32.87
CA SER A 454 16.09 1.45 -33.40
C SER A 454 17.12 1.25 -32.29
N SER A 455 16.92 1.94 -31.16
CA SER A 455 17.76 1.86 -29.97
C SER A 455 17.30 0.75 -29.02
N TYR A 456 16.00 0.45 -29.02
CA TYR A 456 15.36 -0.58 -28.19
C TYR A 456 14.65 -1.62 -29.08
N PRO A 457 15.40 -2.46 -29.81
CA PRO A 457 14.79 -3.48 -30.64
C PRO A 457 14.06 -4.52 -29.78
N ARG A 458 12.96 -5.02 -30.31
CA ARG A 458 12.19 -6.13 -29.70
C ARG A 458 13.10 -7.32 -29.43
N GLY A 459 12.96 -7.92 -28.25
CA GLY A 459 13.79 -9.02 -27.76
C GLY A 459 15.06 -8.58 -27.01
N SER A 460 15.30 -7.27 -26.86
CA SER A 460 16.37 -6.78 -25.98
C SER A 460 16.03 -6.94 -24.50
N THR A 461 17.06 -7.26 -23.72
CA THR A 461 17.01 -7.27 -22.25
C THR A 461 18.02 -6.26 -21.72
N PHE A 462 17.56 -5.38 -20.84
CA PHE A 462 18.36 -4.45 -20.06
C PHE A 462 18.20 -4.78 -18.57
N TYR A 463 18.90 -4.03 -17.71
CA TYR A 463 18.84 -4.22 -16.27
C TYR A 463 18.48 -2.91 -15.56
N LEU A 464 17.76 -3.07 -14.46
CA LEU A 464 17.61 -2.06 -13.42
C LEU A 464 18.24 -2.65 -12.16
N TYR A 465 19.31 -2.02 -11.67
CA TYR A 465 20.12 -2.63 -10.62
C TYR A 465 20.83 -1.57 -9.76
N THR A 466 21.24 -1.94 -8.56
CA THR A 466 22.05 -1.05 -7.71
C THR A 466 23.53 -1.03 -8.14
N PRO A 467 24.16 0.16 -8.27
CA PRO A 467 25.60 0.25 -8.46
C PRO A 467 26.41 -0.02 -7.18
N ASN A 468 25.75 -0.11 -6.01
CA ASN A 468 26.41 -0.46 -4.74
C ASN A 468 26.68 -1.98 -4.74
N LEU A 469 27.95 -2.37 -4.84
CA LEU A 469 28.32 -3.78 -5.06
C LEU A 469 27.91 -4.69 -3.91
N ASP A 470 27.94 -4.18 -2.68
CA ASP A 470 27.50 -4.89 -1.47
C ASP A 470 25.97 -5.02 -1.38
N HIS A 471 25.22 -4.28 -2.20
CA HIS A 471 23.76 -4.44 -2.33
C HIS A 471 23.38 -5.38 -3.49
N LEU A 472 24.36 -5.95 -4.20
CA LEU A 472 24.22 -6.98 -5.23
C LEU A 472 24.54 -8.39 -4.71
N SER A 473 24.16 -8.66 -3.47
CA SER A 473 24.35 -9.94 -2.79
C SER A 473 23.12 -10.36 -2.00
N ASN A 474 23.00 -11.67 -1.80
CA ASN A 474 22.08 -12.27 -0.82
C ASN A 474 22.95 -12.76 0.35
N ASP A 475 23.19 -11.88 1.32
CA ASP A 475 24.17 -12.06 2.40
C ASP A 475 25.56 -12.51 1.89
N ALA A 476 25.89 -13.81 2.00
CA ALA A 476 27.17 -14.35 1.58
C ALA A 476 27.27 -14.69 0.08
N GLU A 477 26.14 -14.71 -0.64
CA GLU A 477 26.08 -15.06 -2.06
C GLU A 477 26.16 -13.82 -2.97
N ASN A 478 27.08 -13.85 -3.93
CA ASN A 478 27.21 -12.79 -4.94
C ASN A 478 26.16 -12.93 -6.05
N PHE A 479 25.93 -11.85 -6.80
CA PHE A 479 24.95 -11.78 -7.91
C PHE A 479 23.50 -11.93 -7.42
N GLY A 480 23.16 -11.19 -6.37
CA GLY A 480 21.81 -11.13 -5.79
C GLY A 480 21.32 -9.70 -5.56
N GLY A 481 20.49 -9.51 -4.54
CA GLY A 481 20.10 -8.19 -4.04
C GLY A 481 19.22 -7.35 -4.99
N LEU A 482 19.47 -6.04 -5.05
CA LEU A 482 18.68 -5.08 -5.83
C LEU A 482 19.04 -5.14 -7.32
N MET A 483 18.53 -6.15 -8.00
CA MET A 483 18.66 -6.29 -9.45
C MET A 483 17.37 -6.86 -10.03
N THR A 484 17.00 -6.40 -11.23
CA THR A 484 15.96 -7.02 -12.05
C THR A 484 16.21 -6.75 -13.53
N GLU A 485 15.37 -7.33 -14.37
CA GLU A 485 15.47 -7.24 -15.83
C GLU A 485 14.38 -6.33 -16.42
N VAL A 486 14.74 -5.68 -17.52
CA VAL A 486 13.83 -4.88 -18.35
C VAL A 486 13.77 -5.48 -19.75
N HIS A 487 12.64 -6.05 -20.14
CA HIS A 487 12.46 -6.73 -21.43
C HIS A 487 11.71 -5.84 -22.42
N ILE A 488 12.19 -5.78 -23.67
CA ILE A 488 11.45 -5.16 -24.77
C ILE A 488 10.62 -6.23 -25.50
N CYS A 489 9.32 -6.22 -25.24
CA CYS A 489 8.36 -7.21 -25.71
C CYS A 489 7.70 -6.81 -27.03
N GLY A 490 7.18 -7.76 -27.80
CA GLY A 490 6.31 -7.46 -28.94
C GLY A 490 5.01 -6.76 -28.51
N ALA A 491 4.41 -7.27 -27.43
CA ALA A 491 3.30 -6.65 -26.73
C ALA A 491 3.35 -7.01 -25.25
N VAL A 492 2.68 -6.23 -24.40
CA VAL A 492 2.56 -6.48 -22.97
C VAL A 492 1.09 -6.34 -22.57
N ASP A 493 0.59 -7.33 -21.83
CA ASP A 493 -0.71 -7.22 -21.19
C ASP A 493 -0.60 -6.26 -19.98
N PRO A 494 -1.33 -5.14 -19.96
CA PRO A 494 -1.20 -4.15 -18.89
C PRO A 494 -1.72 -4.64 -17.54
N ALA A 495 -2.56 -5.67 -17.49
CA ALA A 495 -3.08 -6.26 -16.25
C ALA A 495 -2.14 -7.36 -15.74
N THR A 496 -1.85 -8.37 -16.57
CA THR A 496 -1.05 -9.53 -16.15
C THR A 496 0.47 -9.30 -16.25
N LYS A 497 0.88 -8.20 -16.89
CA LYS A 497 2.28 -7.84 -17.19
C LYS A 497 3.01 -8.88 -18.06
N GLN A 498 2.28 -9.80 -18.69
CA GLN A 498 2.88 -10.84 -19.52
C GLN A 498 3.51 -10.27 -20.78
N CYS A 499 4.78 -10.64 -21.01
CA CYS A 499 5.53 -10.32 -22.22
C CYS A 499 5.16 -11.29 -23.33
N THR A 500 4.60 -10.78 -24.44
CA THR A 500 4.47 -11.56 -25.68
C THR A 500 5.71 -11.31 -26.53
N PRO A 501 6.38 -12.38 -27.01
CA PRO A 501 7.64 -12.25 -27.73
C PRO A 501 7.49 -11.50 -29.02
#